data_AF-A0A963HZC5-F1
#
_entry.id   AF-A0A963HZC5-F1
#
_cell.length_a   1.000
_cell.length_b   1.000
_cell.length_c   1.000
_cell.angle_alpha   90.00
_cell.angle_beta   90.00
_cell.angle_gamma   90.00
#
_symmetry.space_group_name_H-M   'P 1'
#
loop_
_entity.id
_entity.type
_entity.pdbx_description
1 polymer ?
#
loop_
_entity_poly.entity_id
_entity_poly.type
_entity_poly.pdbx_seq_one_letter_code
_entity_poly.pdbx_strand_id
1 'polypeptide(L)'
;MVAALFAAPSRPVARQTEPEYGPVSDLETMLADASRQLLAFAAKLLVLGSGRSPGPSSHLSQELLDLLAELVAFCDRHFQREEQVLREAGLRAFDRIWQAHTSAHAELMRGFSAAAGGVDAVPPTELAERVVGLIEAFWSEHHVEHDRLACDVLRRRLAPAARFA
;
A
#
# COMPACT_ATOMS: atom_id res chain seq x y z
N MET A 1 -18.48 10.59 16.16
CA MET A 1 -19.16 9.49 15.42
C MET A 1 -18.21 8.89 14.36
N VAL A 2 -16.94 8.58 14.72
CA VAL A 2 -15.87 8.23 13.74
C VAL A 2 -15.47 6.75 13.80
N ALA A 3 -15.88 6.02 14.84
CA ALA A 3 -15.53 4.60 15.01
C ALA A 3 -16.20 3.63 14.01
N ALA A 4 -17.13 4.12 13.17
CA ALA A 4 -17.94 3.27 12.29
C ALA A 4 -17.35 3.07 10.88
N LEU A 5 -16.29 3.79 10.50
CA LEU A 5 -15.66 3.67 9.17
C LEU A 5 -14.86 2.36 8.97
N PHE A 6 -14.62 1.59 10.04
CA PHE A 6 -13.73 0.42 10.02
C PHE A 6 -14.44 -0.92 10.24
N ALA A 7 -15.77 -0.95 10.18
CA ALA A 7 -16.55 -2.18 10.36
C ALA A 7 -17.46 -2.42 9.15
N ALA A 8 -16.98 -3.16 8.15
CA ALA A 8 -17.82 -3.72 7.10
C ALA A 8 -17.57 -5.24 6.96
N PRO A 9 -18.64 -6.07 6.83
CA PRO A 9 -18.57 -7.52 6.87
C PRO A 9 -18.16 -8.11 5.52
N SER A 10 -17.39 -9.20 5.57
CA SER A 10 -16.97 -9.99 4.40
C SER A 10 -18.17 -10.63 3.69
N ARG A 11 -18.34 -10.37 2.39
CA ARG A 11 -19.18 -11.17 1.48
C ARG A 11 -18.27 -11.97 0.53
N PRO A 12 -18.69 -13.18 0.10
CA PRO A 12 -17.85 -14.04 -0.73
C PRO A 12 -17.85 -13.54 -2.18
N VAL A 13 -16.66 -13.33 -2.74
CA VAL A 13 -16.45 -13.02 -4.16
C VAL A 13 -16.37 -14.32 -4.95
N ALA A 14 -17.12 -14.39 -6.05
CA ALA A 14 -17.16 -15.51 -6.96
C ALA A 14 -15.78 -15.78 -7.60
N ARG A 15 -15.39 -17.07 -7.67
CA ARG A 15 -14.15 -17.51 -8.32
C ARG A 15 -14.22 -17.20 -9.82
N GLN A 16 -13.41 -16.24 -10.25
CA GLN A 16 -13.01 -16.13 -11.66
C GLN A 16 -11.74 -16.97 -11.85
N THR A 17 -11.72 -17.76 -12.92
CA THR A 17 -10.61 -18.61 -13.33
C THR A 17 -9.39 -17.76 -13.67
N GLU A 18 -8.30 -17.94 -12.92
CA GLU A 18 -7.05 -17.20 -13.07
C GLU A 18 -6.22 -17.74 -14.26
N PRO A 19 -5.48 -16.88 -14.97
CA PRO A 19 -4.48 -17.31 -15.94
C PRO A 19 -3.24 -17.86 -15.22
N GLU A 20 -2.69 -18.97 -15.71
CA GLU A 20 -1.41 -19.52 -15.23
C GLU A 20 -0.25 -18.60 -15.65
N TYR A 21 0.26 -17.86 -14.68
CA TYR A 21 1.56 -17.20 -14.72
C TYR A 21 2.39 -17.67 -13.51
N GLY A 22 3.72 -17.58 -13.59
CA GLY A 22 4.61 -18.08 -12.53
C GLY A 22 4.63 -17.15 -11.29
N PRO A 23 4.90 -17.66 -10.08
CA PRO A 23 4.67 -16.94 -8.82
C PRO A 23 5.51 -15.66 -8.62
N VAL A 24 6.58 -15.44 -9.41
CA VAL A 24 7.45 -14.25 -9.29
C VAL A 24 7.14 -13.20 -10.37
N SER A 25 6.77 -13.59 -11.59
CA SER A 25 6.35 -12.63 -12.63
C SER A 25 5.05 -11.91 -12.25
N ASP A 26 4.19 -12.61 -11.49
CA ASP A 26 2.94 -12.07 -10.97
C ASP A 26 3.19 -11.07 -9.85
N LEU A 27 4.22 -11.31 -9.03
CA LEU A 27 4.63 -10.40 -7.98
C LEU A 27 5.19 -9.10 -8.56
N GLU A 28 6.12 -9.17 -9.52
CA GLU A 28 6.70 -7.98 -10.15
C GLU A 28 5.64 -7.11 -10.86
N THR A 29 4.68 -7.76 -11.55
CA THR A 29 3.56 -7.05 -12.18
C THR A 29 2.63 -6.42 -11.16
N MET A 30 2.28 -7.15 -10.10
CA MET A 30 1.45 -6.63 -9.00
C MET A 30 2.10 -5.43 -8.31
N LEU A 31 3.41 -5.47 -8.08
CA LEU A 31 4.17 -4.37 -7.48
C LEU A 31 4.18 -3.15 -8.41
N ALA A 32 4.45 -3.35 -9.70
CA ALA A 32 4.42 -2.26 -10.68
C ALA A 32 3.02 -1.64 -10.83
N ASP A 33 1.96 -2.41 -10.65
CA ASP A 33 0.57 -1.92 -10.71
C ASP A 33 0.19 -1.14 -9.46
N ALA A 34 0.60 -1.62 -8.29
CA ALA A 34 0.41 -0.91 -7.03
C ALA A 34 1.19 0.41 -7.01
N SER A 35 2.41 0.35 -7.54
CA SER A 35 3.26 1.48 -7.82
C SER A 35 2.52 2.62 -8.52
N ARG A 36 1.89 2.31 -9.66
CA ARG A 36 1.16 3.30 -10.47
C ARG A 36 -0.09 3.82 -9.76
N GLN A 37 -0.77 2.97 -9.00
CA GLN A 37 -1.96 3.37 -8.24
C GLN A 37 -1.63 4.32 -7.09
N LEU A 38 -0.56 4.06 -6.33
CA LEU A 38 -0.11 4.96 -5.27
C LEU A 38 0.25 6.36 -5.79
N LEU A 39 0.96 6.44 -6.92
CA LEU A 39 1.25 7.72 -7.58
C LEU A 39 -0.03 8.44 -8.04
N ALA A 40 -1.02 7.69 -8.54
CA ALA A 40 -2.31 8.26 -8.93
C ALA A 40 -3.09 8.80 -7.71
N PHE A 41 -3.07 8.11 -6.57
CA PHE A 41 -3.63 8.60 -5.32
C PHE A 41 -2.91 9.88 -4.87
N ALA A 42 -1.57 9.88 -4.86
CA ALA A 42 -0.78 11.04 -4.47
C ALA A 42 -1.11 12.28 -5.32
N ALA A 43 -1.18 12.12 -6.64
CA ALA A 43 -1.54 13.20 -7.54
C ALA A 43 -2.96 13.75 -7.27
N LYS A 44 -3.95 12.87 -7.06
CA LYS A 44 -5.33 13.27 -6.74
C LYS A 44 -5.42 13.96 -5.38
N LEU A 45 -4.69 13.49 -4.38
CA LEU A 45 -4.62 14.10 -3.05
C LEU A 45 -4.11 15.53 -3.14
N LEU A 46 -3.02 15.76 -3.88
CA LEU A 46 -2.49 17.12 -4.08
C LEU A 46 -3.50 18.02 -4.79
N VAL A 47 -4.17 17.52 -5.85
CA VAL A 47 -5.18 18.32 -6.57
C VAL A 47 -6.35 18.71 -5.65
N LEU A 48 -6.91 17.76 -4.89
CA LEU A 48 -8.02 18.02 -3.98
C LEU A 48 -7.59 18.89 -2.79
N GLY A 49 -6.41 18.63 -2.22
CA GLY A 49 -5.84 19.41 -1.14
C GLY A 49 -5.49 20.85 -1.55
N SER A 50 -5.19 21.07 -2.83
CA SER A 50 -4.91 22.40 -3.40
C SER A 50 -6.18 23.17 -3.79
N GLY A 51 -7.36 22.56 -3.65
CA GLY A 51 -8.64 23.14 -4.05
C GLY A 51 -8.85 24.53 -3.46
N ARG A 52 -8.92 25.55 -4.33
CA ARG A 52 -9.15 26.97 -4.02
C ARG A 52 -10.38 27.15 -3.12
N SER A 53 -10.20 27.29 -1.80
CA SER A 53 -11.21 27.87 -0.91
C SER A 53 -10.61 29.06 -0.16
N PRO A 54 -10.99 30.30 -0.52
CA PRO A 54 -10.55 31.50 0.20
C PRO A 54 -11.41 31.64 1.45
N GLY A 55 -11.00 31.02 2.56
CA GLY A 55 -11.69 31.22 3.83
C GLY A 55 -11.02 30.50 5.01
N PRO A 56 -10.97 31.11 6.20
CA PRO A 56 -10.37 30.55 7.42
C PRO A 56 -11.19 29.41 8.06
N SER A 57 -12.07 28.75 7.30
CA SER A 57 -12.92 27.65 7.77
C SER A 57 -13.00 26.59 6.67
N SER A 58 -11.89 25.91 6.41
CA SER A 58 -11.78 24.85 5.42
C SER A 58 -12.21 23.51 6.01
N HIS A 59 -13.50 23.21 6.00
CA HIS A 59 -13.95 21.83 6.14
C HIS A 59 -13.30 20.99 5.04
N LEU A 60 -12.83 19.79 5.38
CA LEU A 60 -12.37 18.81 4.38
C LEU A 60 -13.52 18.51 3.42
N SER A 61 -13.23 18.47 2.12
CA SER A 61 -14.22 18.00 1.17
C SER A 61 -14.49 16.52 1.40
N GLN A 62 -15.75 16.10 1.27
CA GLN A 62 -16.11 14.69 1.31
C GLN A 62 -15.28 13.88 0.30
N GLU A 63 -14.98 14.46 -0.87
CA GLU A 63 -14.13 13.86 -1.89
C GLU A 63 -12.70 13.54 -1.39
N LEU A 64 -12.11 14.40 -0.57
CA LEU A 64 -10.78 14.15 0.01
C LEU A 64 -10.83 13.04 1.05
N LEU A 65 -11.88 13.02 1.88
CA LEU A 65 -12.10 11.95 2.86
C LEU A 65 -12.32 10.59 2.19
N ASP A 66 -13.13 10.55 1.13
CA ASP A 66 -13.39 9.34 0.37
C ASP A 66 -12.11 8.83 -0.31
N LEU A 67 -11.32 9.73 -0.91
CA LEU A 67 -10.05 9.36 -1.52
C LEU A 67 -9.03 8.80 -0.51
N LEU A 68 -8.97 9.36 0.70
CA LEU A 68 -8.13 8.84 1.79
C LEU A 68 -8.58 7.45 2.23
N ALA A 69 -9.89 7.23 2.37
CA ALA A 69 -10.43 5.91 2.70
C ALA A 69 -10.12 4.89 1.59
N GLU A 70 -10.25 5.26 0.32
CA GLU A 70 -9.89 4.43 -0.82
C GLU A 70 -8.41 4.06 -0.83
N LEU A 71 -7.51 5.03 -0.58
CA LEU A 71 -6.08 4.80 -0.48
C LEU A 71 -5.73 3.80 0.62
N VAL A 72 -6.29 3.98 1.82
CA VAL A 72 -6.04 3.08 2.96
C VAL A 72 -6.53 1.67 2.66
N ALA A 73 -7.74 1.55 2.12
CA ALA A 73 -8.31 0.24 1.76
C ALA A 73 -7.52 -0.43 0.62
N PHE A 74 -7.00 0.35 -0.32
CA PHE A 74 -6.12 -0.14 -1.38
C PHE A 74 -4.81 -0.70 -0.80
N CYS A 75 -4.12 0.06 0.05
CA CYS A 75 -2.84 -0.35 0.65
C CYS A 75 -3.01 -1.62 1.49
N ASP A 76 -4.05 -1.70 2.32
CA ASP A 76 -4.32 -2.89 3.15
C ASP A 76 -4.49 -4.15 2.29
N ARG A 77 -5.29 -4.08 1.22
CA ARG A 77 -5.49 -5.22 0.30
C ARG A 77 -4.20 -5.60 -0.41
N HIS A 78 -3.43 -4.61 -0.86
CA HIS A 78 -2.16 -4.85 -1.55
C HIS A 78 -1.16 -5.56 -0.63
N PHE A 79 -0.93 -5.03 0.57
CA PHE A 79 -0.01 -5.60 1.56
C PHE A 79 -0.41 -7.01 1.98
N GLN A 80 -1.70 -7.26 2.22
CA GLN A 80 -2.19 -8.61 2.53
C GLN A 80 -1.90 -9.60 1.39
N ARG A 81 -2.12 -9.19 0.14
CA ARG A 81 -1.89 -10.04 -1.02
C ARG A 81 -0.40 -10.30 -1.22
N GLU A 82 0.44 -9.27 -1.13
CA GLU A 82 1.88 -9.40 -1.23
C GLU A 82 2.45 -10.33 -0.16
N GLU A 83 2.09 -10.09 1.10
CA GLU A 83 2.52 -10.91 2.22
C GLU A 83 2.07 -12.36 2.08
N GLN A 84 0.90 -12.61 1.48
CA GLN A 84 0.46 -13.96 1.16
C GLN A 84 1.37 -14.61 0.11
N VAL A 85 1.63 -13.93 -1.00
CA VAL A 85 2.49 -14.44 -2.09
C VAL A 85 3.91 -14.72 -1.59
N LEU A 86 4.51 -13.79 -0.84
CA LEU A 86 5.85 -13.94 -0.27
C LEU A 86 5.93 -15.09 0.73
N ARG A 87 4.86 -15.31 1.50
CA ARG A 87 4.76 -16.43 2.45
C ARG A 87 4.63 -17.77 1.74
N GLU A 88 3.78 -17.86 0.72
CA GLU A 88 3.62 -19.06 -0.12
C GLU A 88 4.93 -19.41 -0.84
N ALA A 89 5.70 -18.38 -1.23
CA ALA A 89 7.02 -18.54 -1.83
C ALA A 89 8.15 -18.85 -0.81
N GLY A 90 7.84 -18.95 0.48
CA GLY A 90 8.77 -19.38 1.53
C GLY A 90 9.65 -18.28 2.13
N LEU A 91 9.36 -16.99 1.88
CA LEU A 91 10.14 -15.87 2.41
C LEU A 91 10.12 -15.82 3.95
N ARG A 92 9.10 -16.39 4.59
CA ARG A 92 9.06 -16.55 6.06
C ARG A 92 10.24 -17.31 6.64
N ALA A 93 10.96 -18.11 5.86
CA ALA A 93 12.17 -18.77 6.33
C ALA A 93 13.34 -17.78 6.57
N PHE A 94 13.17 -16.51 6.15
CA PHE A 94 14.13 -15.42 6.32
C PHE A 94 13.55 -14.38 7.28
N ASP A 95 13.49 -14.71 8.57
CA ASP A 95 12.82 -13.92 9.61
C ASP A 95 13.12 -12.43 9.56
N ARG A 96 14.38 -12.03 9.35
CA ARG A 96 14.77 -10.62 9.28
C ARG A 96 14.18 -9.88 8.09
N ILE A 97 14.17 -10.50 6.91
CA ILE A 97 13.64 -9.89 5.68
C ILE A 97 12.11 -9.81 5.79
N TRP A 98 11.49 -10.90 6.25
CA TRP A 98 10.05 -10.94 6.48
C TRP A 98 9.59 -9.89 7.50
N GLN A 99 10.28 -9.78 8.65
CA GLN A 99 9.96 -8.78 9.67
C GLN A 99 10.16 -7.35 9.17
N ALA A 100 11.26 -7.07 8.46
CA ALA A 100 11.51 -5.74 7.90
C ALA A 100 10.41 -5.35 6.90
N HIS A 101 9.99 -6.30 6.06
CA HIS A 101 8.93 -6.08 5.07
C HIS A 101 7.57 -5.79 5.75
N THR A 102 7.08 -6.68 6.61
CA THR A 102 5.78 -6.48 7.27
C THR A 102 5.77 -5.30 8.25
N SER A 103 6.91 -4.95 8.85
CA SER A 103 7.01 -3.79 9.74
C SER A 103 6.81 -2.48 8.99
N ALA A 104 7.34 -2.37 7.77
CA ALA A 104 7.18 -1.20 6.93
C ALA A 104 5.73 -1.02 6.45
N HIS A 105 5.04 -2.11 6.08
CA HIS A 105 3.60 -2.08 5.81
C HIS A 105 2.82 -1.54 7.01
N ALA A 106 3.10 -2.09 8.20
CA ALA A 106 2.44 -1.68 9.43
C ALA A 106 2.75 -0.21 9.79
N GLU A 107 3.95 0.28 9.49
CA GLU A 107 4.35 1.67 9.71
C GLU A 107 3.59 2.64 8.83
N LEU A 108 3.50 2.37 7.52
CA LEU A 108 2.72 3.20 6.61
C LEU A 108 1.24 3.26 7.02
N MET A 109 0.66 2.11 7.40
CA MET A 109 -0.73 2.05 7.87
C MET A 109 -0.94 2.83 9.18
N ARG A 110 0.02 2.81 10.11
CA ARG A 110 0.00 3.68 11.30
C ARG A 110 0.08 5.16 10.92
N GLY A 111 0.91 5.50 9.94
CA GLY A 111 1.01 6.86 9.40
C GLY A 111 -0.33 7.37 8.87
N PHE A 112 -1.02 6.57 8.04
CA PHE A 112 -2.34 6.93 7.54
C PHE A 112 -3.38 7.06 8.67
N SER A 113 -3.36 6.16 9.66
CA SER A 113 -4.25 6.25 10.81
C SER A 113 -4.02 7.52 11.63
N ALA A 114 -2.75 7.91 11.83
CA ALA A 114 -2.39 9.15 12.52
C ALA A 114 -2.83 10.39 11.73
N ALA A 115 -2.69 10.39 10.41
CA ALA A 115 -3.18 11.46 9.54
C ALA A 115 -4.71 11.59 9.60
N ALA A 116 -5.43 10.47 9.60
CA ALA A 116 -6.89 10.43 9.73
C ALA A 116 -7.39 10.82 11.15
N GLY A 117 -6.61 10.56 12.19
CA GLY A 117 -6.96 10.93 13.57
C GLY A 117 -6.90 12.43 13.86
N GLY A 118 -6.23 13.22 13.00
CA GLY A 118 -6.11 14.67 13.09
C GLY A 118 -6.88 15.44 12.02
N VAL A 119 -7.73 14.76 11.25
CA VAL A 119 -8.32 15.28 10.00
C VAL A 119 -9.09 16.60 10.23
N ASP A 120 -9.88 16.69 11.31
CA ASP A 120 -10.72 17.87 11.60
C ASP A 120 -9.92 19.12 12.01
N ALA A 121 -8.63 18.96 12.33
CA ALA A 121 -7.76 20.03 12.84
C ALA A 121 -6.66 20.45 11.86
N VAL A 122 -6.60 19.84 10.67
CA VAL A 122 -5.53 20.04 9.69
C VAL A 122 -6.09 20.62 8.40
N PRO A 123 -5.51 21.70 7.85
CA PRO A 123 -5.90 22.22 6.55
C PRO A 123 -5.84 21.12 5.46
N PRO A 124 -6.80 21.09 4.51
CA PRO A 124 -6.83 20.07 3.45
C PRO A 124 -5.51 19.92 2.68
N THR A 125 -4.82 21.03 2.42
CA THR A 125 -3.50 21.03 1.75
C THR A 125 -2.43 20.35 2.59
N GLU A 126 -2.34 20.70 3.88
CA GLU A 126 -1.36 20.10 4.79
C GLU A 126 -1.63 18.60 5.00
N LEU A 127 -2.90 18.21 5.07
CA LEU A 127 -3.27 16.79 5.14
C LEU A 127 -2.82 16.03 3.88
N ALA A 128 -3.09 16.59 2.70
CA ALA A 128 -2.68 15.99 1.44
C ALA A 128 -1.15 15.86 1.35
N GLU A 129 -0.41 16.92 1.67
CA GLU A 129 1.06 16.89 1.69
C GLU A 129 1.61 15.87 2.68
N ARG A 130 1.03 15.77 3.88
CA ARG A 130 1.42 14.79 4.89
C ARG A 130 1.22 13.36 4.40
N VAL A 131 0.08 13.07 3.78
CA VAL A 131 -0.23 11.73 3.27
C VAL A 131 0.66 11.39 2.07
N VAL A 132 0.93 12.35 1.18
CA VAL A 132 1.88 12.15 0.08
C VAL A 132 3.29 11.91 0.60
N GLY A 133 3.74 12.66 1.59
CA GLY A 133 5.05 12.45 2.22
C GLY A 133 5.20 11.05 2.83
N LEU A 134 4.13 10.49 3.40
CA LEU A 134 4.13 9.09 3.87
C LEU A 134 4.28 8.09 2.71
N ILE A 135 3.58 8.32 1.59
CA ILE A 135 3.69 7.48 0.39
C ILE A 135 5.12 7.55 -0.18
N GLU A 136 5.70 8.75 -0.28
CA GLU A 136 7.05 8.97 -0.79
C GLU A 136 8.12 8.32 0.11
N ALA A 137 8.01 8.50 1.42
CA ALA A 137 8.91 7.86 2.39
C ALA A 137 8.85 6.33 2.28
N PHE A 138 7.64 5.77 2.32
CA PHE A 138 7.42 4.34 2.15
C PHE A 138 8.02 3.84 0.82
N TRP A 139 7.81 4.57 -0.28
CA TRP A 139 8.35 4.18 -1.57
C TRP A 139 9.88 4.13 -1.60
N SER A 140 10.51 5.18 -1.07
CA SER A 140 11.96 5.34 -1.12
C SER A 140 12.70 4.29 -0.29
N GLU A 141 12.11 3.87 0.83
CA GLU A 141 12.73 2.91 1.75
C GLU A 141 12.30 1.47 1.46
N HIS A 142 11.02 1.24 1.16
CA HIS A 142 10.46 -0.11 1.08
C HIS A 142 10.50 -0.70 -0.33
N HIS A 143 9.97 0.02 -1.31
CA HIS A 143 9.71 -0.54 -2.64
C HIS A 143 11.02 -0.82 -3.42
N VAL A 144 12.05 0.00 -3.19
CA VAL A 144 13.35 -0.14 -3.86
C VAL A 144 14.21 -1.23 -3.23
N GLU A 145 14.20 -1.34 -1.90
CA GLU A 145 15.12 -2.23 -1.18
C GLU A 145 14.48 -3.57 -0.81
N HIS A 146 13.29 -3.57 -0.21
CA HIS A 146 12.71 -4.78 0.37
C HIS A 146 12.04 -5.66 -0.69
N ASP A 147 11.24 -5.09 -1.58
CA ASP A 147 10.49 -5.88 -2.56
C ASP A 147 11.42 -6.43 -3.63
N ARG A 148 12.45 -5.64 -3.99
CA ARG A 148 13.54 -6.10 -4.83
C ARG A 148 14.34 -7.22 -4.17
N LEU A 149 14.68 -7.10 -2.88
CA LEU A 149 15.39 -8.14 -2.15
C LEU A 149 14.55 -9.42 -2.02
N ALA A 150 13.24 -9.28 -1.77
CA ALA A 150 12.30 -10.40 -1.73
C ALA A 150 12.24 -11.11 -3.08
N CYS A 151 12.03 -10.36 -4.18
CA CYS A 151 12.09 -10.89 -5.53
C CYS A 151 13.43 -11.57 -5.84
N ASP A 152 14.56 -10.99 -5.44
CA ASP A 152 15.90 -11.58 -5.64
C ASP A 152 16.07 -12.89 -4.86
N VAL A 153 15.63 -12.96 -3.60
CA VAL A 153 15.65 -14.19 -2.78
C VAL A 153 14.80 -15.27 -3.41
N LEU A 154 13.58 -14.92 -3.85
CA LEU A 154 12.68 -15.85 -4.51
C LEU A 154 13.24 -16.34 -5.85
N ARG A 155 13.81 -15.44 -6.67
CA ARG A 155 14.50 -15.82 -7.92
C ARG A 155 15.67 -16.78 -7.66
N ARG A 156 16.45 -16.59 -6.59
CA ARG A 156 17.57 -17.50 -6.23
C ARG A 156 17.09 -18.85 -5.70
N ARG A 157 15.93 -18.89 -5.03
CA ARG A 157 15.30 -20.13 -4.53
C ARG A 157 14.60 -20.93 -5.65
N LEU A 158 13.97 -20.23 -6.58
CA LEU A 158 13.20 -20.80 -7.70
C LEU A 158 14.04 -20.98 -8.96
N ALA A 159 15.24 -20.40 -9.02
CA ALA A 159 16.24 -20.80 -9.99
C ALA A 159 16.42 -22.32 -9.85
N PRO A 160 16.11 -23.10 -10.89
CA PRO A 160 16.19 -24.54 -10.78
C PRO A 160 17.61 -24.91 -10.33
N ALA A 161 17.71 -26.04 -9.64
CA ALA A 161 18.95 -26.76 -9.37
C ALA A 161 19.65 -27.23 -10.68
N ALA A 162 19.66 -26.40 -11.73
CA ALA A 162 20.27 -26.59 -13.04
C ALA A 162 21.81 -26.49 -13.00
N ARG A 163 22.41 -26.97 -11.91
CA ARG A 163 23.86 -27.19 -11.83
C ARG A 163 24.25 -28.62 -11.51
N PHE A 164 23.29 -29.53 -11.33
CA PHE A 164 23.58 -30.95 -11.04
C PHE A 164 22.64 -31.95 -11.73
N ALA A 165 22.20 -31.66 -12.96
CA ALA A 165 21.59 -32.66 -13.86
C ALA A 165 22.45 -32.78 -15.13
#